data_AF-A0A971SJK6-F1
#
_entry.id   AF-A0A971SJK6-F1
#
_cell.length_a   1.000
_cell.length_b   1.000
_cell.length_c   1.000
_cell.angle_alpha   90.00
_cell.angle_beta   90.00
_cell.angle_gamma   90.00
#
_symmetry.space_group_name_H-M   'P 1'
#
loop_
_entity.id
_entity.type
_entity.pdbx_description
1 polymer ?
#
loop_
_entity_poly.entity_id
_entity_poly.type
_entity_poly.pdbx_seq_one_letter_code
_entity_poly.pdbx_strand_id
1 'polypeptide(L)'
;MEKVKQTKERNVLTVWLLVLIFYLGLAQVSRWGGVGGPARLHYLFLFIVLMVASPRPAVLTGVTLSMVFLLTDLALGQAKPWHLPWIGGSSLLMAVLPLPGKGRVVPAVILPTVVCAVWWRTVPALWVELGQGLLALLAYFVIPPATLGRWEKYFTAGLAGAAVDNKIRFLWAESAARLRGLGSFFQELGRTFQPVAAAEAGAGKEEAFAVFQEIAAQNCLHCPKYEQCWQERFYQTYRELFTLLGWAEMGVKVSLAHLKGYLAAECVQKQSLLTTVNLVMEQERTGHYWRRRYAEAQFFLAERLTGVAGFLHQLVETTAVQLDSVPRREQKLSRILRRAGVQGAQISFLSGGNYGRTRLMVEKKACGGARECRLVVAPLLAKTLGWRLAVTSGECGRDGKDRCFFCLAPEPEYMVRSAVVQVPKKGNRVSGDSQRMRLLREDLYLALLGDGMGVGAAAARISRTAVKLMEKMLAAGFDKSFALQSLNSLLLMATPEEDFTTLDLLLFDRITGEVELFKVGSAPTYVKKGREVQVIRSASLPLGIVPQVEPEYYRDFLDDGDLVVMVSDGVATLGTAQEDWILKALKRNGENAAEPLSRYLLQLACIEAGGEINDDLSIIVLQIAAAGDRRV
;
A
#
# COMPACT_ATOMS: atom_id res chain seq x y z
N MET A 1 -32.65 -14.53 3.48
CA MET A 1 -31.53 -15.33 2.94
C MET A 1 -30.82 -16.13 4.03
N GLU A 2 -30.80 -15.65 5.27
CA GLU A 2 -30.35 -16.41 6.45
C GLU A 2 -31.14 -17.71 6.66
N LYS A 3 -32.47 -17.69 6.52
CA LYS A 3 -33.30 -18.91 6.49
C LYS A 3 -32.95 -19.89 5.37
N VAL A 4 -32.43 -19.42 4.22
CA VAL A 4 -32.07 -20.26 3.05
C VAL A 4 -30.66 -20.83 3.17
N LYS A 5 -29.71 -20.05 3.73
CA LYS A 5 -28.37 -20.52 4.08
C LYS A 5 -28.42 -21.46 5.28
N GLN A 6 -29.21 -21.14 6.30
CA GLN A 6 -29.53 -22.05 7.41
C GLN A 6 -30.28 -23.30 6.95
N THR A 7 -31.19 -23.24 5.96
CA THR A 7 -31.77 -24.48 5.40
C THR A 7 -30.74 -25.27 4.62
N LYS A 8 -29.81 -24.64 3.89
CA LYS A 8 -28.79 -25.38 3.13
C LYS A 8 -27.72 -26.01 4.05
N GLU A 9 -27.25 -25.29 5.06
CA GLU A 9 -26.36 -25.81 6.11
C GLU A 9 -27.08 -26.84 6.99
N ARG A 10 -28.36 -26.62 7.38
CA ARG A 10 -29.20 -27.66 7.99
C ARG A 10 -29.31 -28.88 7.09
N ASN A 11 -29.55 -28.72 5.79
CA ASN A 11 -29.72 -29.85 4.88
C ASN A 11 -28.44 -30.68 4.78
N VAL A 12 -27.27 -30.05 4.78
CA VAL A 12 -25.98 -30.76 4.78
C VAL A 12 -25.74 -31.46 6.12
N LEU A 13 -25.94 -30.77 7.24
CA LEU A 13 -25.84 -31.37 8.58
C LEU A 13 -26.84 -32.52 8.75
N THR A 14 -28.08 -32.39 8.25
CA THR A 14 -29.09 -33.45 8.30
C THR A 14 -28.72 -34.63 7.42
N VAL A 15 -28.11 -34.43 6.25
CA VAL A 15 -27.65 -35.54 5.40
C VAL A 15 -26.54 -36.30 6.11
N TRP A 16 -25.55 -35.61 6.68
CA TRP A 16 -24.47 -36.27 7.42
C TRP A 16 -24.95 -36.94 8.72
N LEU A 17 -25.90 -36.33 9.42
CA LEU A 17 -26.52 -36.90 10.61
C LEU A 17 -27.39 -38.12 10.26
N LEU A 18 -28.09 -38.12 9.12
CA LEU A 18 -28.79 -39.29 8.59
C LEU A 18 -27.83 -40.41 8.20
N VAL A 19 -26.68 -40.10 7.57
CA VAL A 19 -25.64 -41.07 7.24
C VAL A 19 -25.06 -41.71 8.52
N LEU A 20 -24.83 -40.90 9.56
CA LEU A 20 -24.36 -41.39 10.86
C LEU A 20 -25.42 -42.24 11.59
N ILE A 21 -26.68 -41.81 11.60
CA ILE A 21 -27.79 -42.59 12.17
C ILE A 21 -27.98 -43.91 11.43
N PHE A 22 -27.88 -43.90 10.10
CA PHE A 22 -27.98 -45.11 9.29
C PHE A 22 -26.82 -46.08 9.56
N TYR A 23 -25.59 -45.55 9.71
CA TYR A 23 -24.44 -46.34 10.15
C TYR A 23 -24.67 -46.98 11.53
N LEU A 24 -25.12 -46.19 12.51
CA LEU A 24 -25.43 -46.68 13.86
C LEU A 24 -26.56 -47.72 13.86
N GLY A 25 -27.59 -47.53 13.03
CA GLY A 25 -28.67 -48.50 12.84
C GLY A 25 -28.16 -49.82 12.28
N LEU A 26 -27.33 -49.79 11.23
CA LEU A 26 -26.69 -51.00 10.68
C LEU A 26 -25.74 -51.68 11.66
N ALA A 27 -25.03 -50.89 12.50
CA ALA A 27 -24.18 -51.43 13.55
C ALA A 27 -24.99 -52.16 14.63
N GLN A 28 -26.15 -51.65 15.04
CA GLN A 28 -27.03 -52.30 16.02
C GLN A 28 -27.76 -53.52 15.45
N VAL A 29 -28.19 -53.49 14.19
CA VAL A 29 -28.80 -54.65 13.51
C VAL A 29 -27.82 -55.84 13.45
N SER A 30 -26.53 -55.56 13.24
CA SER A 30 -25.48 -56.59 13.29
C SER A 30 -25.26 -57.20 14.69
N ARG A 31 -25.84 -56.60 15.75
CA ARG A 31 -25.76 -57.05 17.15
C ARG A 31 -26.92 -57.97 17.55
N TRP A 32 -28.10 -57.77 16.96
CA TRP A 32 -29.34 -58.48 17.34
C TRP A 32 -29.72 -59.62 16.42
N GLY A 33 -29.31 -59.59 15.15
CA GLY A 33 -29.48 -60.74 14.28
C GLY A 33 -28.40 -61.78 14.58
N GLY A 34 -28.76 -62.90 15.21
CA GLY A 34 -27.97 -64.15 15.18
C GLY A 34 -27.79 -64.74 13.76
N VAL A 35 -27.94 -63.92 12.71
CA VAL A 35 -27.58 -64.21 11.34
C VAL A 35 -26.08 -63.95 11.22
N GLY A 36 -25.30 -64.97 11.59
CA GLY A 36 -23.85 -65.05 11.36
C GLY A 36 -23.50 -65.14 9.89
N GLY A 37 -23.90 -64.14 9.10
CA GLY A 37 -23.29 -63.87 7.80
C GLY A 37 -21.94 -63.17 8.01
N PRO A 38 -20.90 -63.47 7.21
CA PRO A 38 -19.58 -62.81 7.29
C PRO A 38 -19.61 -61.31 6.95
N ALA A 39 -20.74 -60.74 6.50
CA ALA A 39 -20.83 -59.37 6.03
C ALA A 39 -21.39 -58.42 7.11
N ARG A 40 -20.52 -57.63 7.73
CA ARG A 40 -20.88 -56.47 8.55
C ARG A 40 -21.27 -55.32 7.61
N LEU A 41 -22.56 -55.22 7.32
CA LEU A 41 -23.14 -54.25 6.36
C LEU A 41 -22.77 -52.78 6.64
N HIS A 42 -22.47 -52.41 7.89
CA HIS A 42 -22.06 -51.05 8.25
C HIS A 42 -20.70 -50.64 7.65
N TYR A 43 -19.72 -51.55 7.57
CA TYR A 43 -18.42 -51.26 6.95
C TYR A 43 -18.51 -51.15 5.42
N LEU A 44 -19.35 -51.98 4.79
CA LEU A 44 -19.65 -51.86 3.36
C LEU A 44 -20.20 -50.47 3.03
N PHE A 45 -21.18 -50.01 3.80
CA PHE A 45 -21.79 -48.69 3.64
C PHE A 45 -20.77 -47.56 3.84
N LEU A 46 -19.93 -47.67 4.87
CA LEU A 46 -18.87 -46.70 5.17
C LEU A 46 -17.90 -46.52 3.99
N PHE A 47 -17.40 -47.62 3.42
CA PHE A 47 -16.48 -47.55 2.27
C PHE A 47 -17.15 -46.94 1.04
N ILE A 48 -18.42 -47.27 0.76
CA ILE A 48 -19.16 -46.66 -0.36
C ILE A 48 -19.30 -45.15 -0.16
N VAL A 49 -19.64 -44.70 1.05
CA VAL A 49 -19.75 -43.27 1.37
C VAL A 49 -18.40 -42.56 1.21
N LEU A 50 -17.30 -43.15 1.71
CA LEU A 50 -15.95 -42.58 1.58
C LEU A 50 -15.50 -42.49 0.12
N MET A 51 -15.80 -43.49 -0.71
CA MET A 51 -15.48 -43.49 -2.14
C MET A 51 -16.26 -42.44 -2.93
N VAL A 52 -17.49 -42.15 -2.52
CA VAL A 52 -18.36 -41.16 -3.18
C VAL A 52 -18.08 -39.72 -2.69
N ALA A 53 -17.72 -39.55 -1.41
CA ALA A 53 -17.54 -38.24 -0.79
C ALA A 53 -16.13 -37.63 -0.95
N SER A 54 -15.15 -38.38 -1.48
CA SER A 54 -13.75 -37.93 -1.61
C SER A 54 -13.25 -37.57 -3.03
N PRO A 55 -13.93 -36.72 -3.84
CA PRO A 55 -13.29 -36.06 -5.00
C PRO A 55 -12.32 -34.93 -4.59
N ARG A 56 -11.47 -34.48 -5.52
CA ARG A 56 -10.28 -33.64 -5.27
C ARG A 56 -10.45 -32.25 -4.59
N PRO A 57 -11.64 -31.66 -4.33
CA PRO A 57 -11.73 -30.52 -3.40
C PRO A 57 -12.14 -30.92 -1.97
N ALA A 58 -12.43 -32.20 -1.69
CA ALA A 58 -13.05 -32.68 -0.44
C ALA A 58 -12.08 -33.54 0.42
N VAL A 59 -10.78 -33.28 0.31
CA VAL A 59 -9.72 -34.03 1.03
C VAL A 59 -9.93 -34.01 2.55
N LEU A 60 -10.31 -32.84 3.10
CA LEU A 60 -10.53 -32.67 4.52
C LEU A 60 -11.74 -33.48 5.02
N THR A 61 -12.80 -33.60 4.19
CA THR A 61 -14.06 -34.24 4.62
C THR A 61 -13.94 -35.75 4.74
N GLY A 62 -13.21 -36.41 3.83
CA GLY A 62 -12.98 -37.86 3.92
C GLY A 62 -12.22 -38.25 5.18
N VAL A 63 -11.17 -37.49 5.52
CA VAL A 63 -10.36 -37.72 6.72
C VAL A 63 -11.14 -37.42 8.00
N THR A 64 -11.84 -36.28 8.08
CA THR A 64 -12.67 -35.96 9.26
C THR A 64 -13.78 -36.98 9.46
N LEU A 65 -14.39 -37.46 8.37
CA LEU A 65 -15.46 -38.46 8.43
C LEU A 65 -14.90 -39.81 8.91
N SER A 66 -13.75 -40.24 8.40
CA SER A 66 -13.08 -41.45 8.86
C SER A 66 -12.73 -41.39 10.35
N MET A 67 -12.33 -40.22 10.86
CA MET A 67 -12.05 -40.00 12.28
C MET A 67 -13.31 -40.07 13.13
N VAL A 68 -14.42 -39.45 12.69
CA VAL A 68 -15.71 -39.52 13.40
C VAL A 68 -16.19 -40.97 13.51
N PHE A 69 -16.10 -41.74 12.42
CA PHE A 69 -16.50 -43.15 12.44
C PHE A 69 -15.60 -44.00 13.34
N LEU A 70 -14.29 -43.74 13.33
CA LEU A 70 -13.34 -44.42 14.21
C LEU A 70 -13.60 -44.11 15.69
N LEU A 71 -13.91 -42.85 16.01
CA LEU A 71 -14.29 -42.42 17.35
C LEU A 71 -15.62 -43.03 17.80
N THR A 72 -16.59 -43.20 16.90
CA THR A 72 -17.84 -43.91 17.22
C THR A 72 -17.61 -45.40 17.47
N ASP A 73 -16.76 -46.06 16.68
CA ASP A 73 -16.41 -47.46 16.91
C ASP A 73 -15.66 -47.65 18.24
N LEU A 74 -14.82 -46.67 18.61
CA LEU A 74 -14.15 -46.63 19.91
C LEU A 74 -15.17 -46.46 21.05
N ALA A 75 -16.10 -45.52 20.92
CA ALA A 75 -17.15 -45.27 21.91
C ALA A 75 -18.11 -46.47 22.09
N LEU A 76 -18.33 -47.26 21.03
CA LEU A 76 -19.16 -48.47 21.06
C LEU A 76 -18.39 -49.72 21.55
N GLY A 77 -17.09 -49.59 21.85
CA GLY A 77 -16.22 -50.69 22.27
C GLY A 77 -15.90 -51.69 21.15
N GLN A 78 -16.04 -51.30 19.89
CA GLN A 78 -15.83 -52.16 18.71
C GLN A 78 -14.54 -51.86 17.94
N ALA A 79 -13.80 -50.81 18.33
CA ALA A 79 -12.57 -50.43 17.66
C ALA A 79 -11.53 -51.54 17.74
N LYS A 80 -11.17 -52.10 16.58
CA LYS A 80 -10.08 -53.06 16.45
C LYS A 80 -8.82 -52.35 15.99
N PRO A 81 -7.62 -52.86 16.35
CA PRO A 81 -6.34 -52.20 16.03
C PRO A 81 -6.14 -51.91 14.54
N TRP A 82 -6.66 -52.75 13.65
CA TRP A 82 -6.53 -52.61 12.20
C TRP A 82 -7.54 -51.64 11.56
N HIS A 83 -8.58 -51.18 12.27
CA HIS A 83 -9.57 -50.25 11.69
C HIS A 83 -8.97 -48.88 11.37
N LEU A 84 -8.05 -48.39 12.20
CA LEU A 84 -7.35 -47.13 12.01
C LEU A 84 -6.50 -47.12 10.72
N PRO A 85 -5.55 -48.04 10.52
CA PRO A 85 -4.77 -48.07 9.29
C PRO A 85 -5.63 -48.43 8.07
N TRP A 86 -6.70 -49.21 8.23
CA TRP A 86 -7.53 -49.64 7.12
C TRP A 86 -8.46 -48.54 6.59
N ILE A 87 -9.32 -47.96 7.44
CA ILE A 87 -10.29 -46.93 7.06
C ILE A 87 -9.60 -45.57 6.91
N GLY A 88 -8.73 -45.23 7.86
CA GLY A 88 -7.96 -43.98 7.85
C GLY A 88 -6.95 -43.95 6.70
N GLY A 89 -6.21 -45.05 6.48
CA GLY A 89 -5.26 -45.16 5.37
C GLY A 89 -5.94 -45.12 4.00
N SER A 90 -7.12 -45.75 3.85
CA SER A 90 -7.86 -45.70 2.58
C SER A 90 -8.36 -44.29 2.27
N SER A 91 -8.84 -43.57 3.28
CA SER A 91 -9.31 -42.18 3.14
C SER A 91 -8.17 -41.22 2.80
N LEU A 92 -7.00 -41.42 3.41
CA LEU A 92 -5.79 -40.63 3.16
C LEU A 92 -5.22 -40.88 1.75
N LEU A 93 -5.10 -42.14 1.33
CA LEU A 93 -4.60 -42.47 -0.01
C LEU A 93 -5.55 -41.97 -1.11
N MET A 94 -6.87 -42.03 -0.88
CA MET A 94 -7.85 -41.42 -1.78
C MET A 94 -7.61 -39.92 -1.97
N ALA A 95 -7.12 -39.23 -0.94
CA ALA A 95 -6.80 -37.81 -1.00
C ALA A 95 -5.46 -37.52 -1.70
N VAL A 96 -4.43 -38.32 -1.46
CA VAL A 96 -3.05 -38.04 -1.89
C VAL A 96 -2.74 -38.52 -3.31
N LEU A 97 -3.35 -39.62 -3.78
CA LEU A 97 -3.01 -40.19 -5.09
C LEU A 97 -3.38 -39.26 -6.26
N PRO A 98 -2.47 -38.95 -7.21
CA PRO A 98 -2.68 -38.02 -8.33
C PRO A 98 -3.45 -38.59 -9.53
N LEU A 99 -4.07 -39.77 -9.42
CA LEU A 99 -4.82 -40.42 -10.51
C LEU A 99 -6.23 -39.83 -10.70
N PRO A 100 -6.67 -39.51 -11.94
CA PRO A 100 -8.04 -39.09 -12.22
C PRO A 100 -9.02 -40.27 -12.37
N GLY A 101 -10.29 -40.06 -12.00
CA GLY A 101 -11.39 -41.01 -12.26
C GLY A 101 -11.49 -42.23 -11.33
N LYS A 102 -12.33 -43.21 -11.72
CA LYS A 102 -12.60 -44.45 -10.94
C LYS A 102 -11.32 -45.26 -10.64
N GLY A 103 -10.26 -45.09 -11.42
CA GLY A 103 -8.98 -45.79 -11.25
C GLY A 103 -8.21 -45.42 -9.97
N ARG A 104 -8.49 -44.27 -9.34
CA ARG A 104 -7.88 -43.86 -8.06
C ARG A 104 -8.35 -44.70 -6.87
N VAL A 105 -9.59 -45.18 -6.92
CA VAL A 105 -10.24 -45.90 -5.82
C VAL A 105 -9.59 -47.25 -5.56
N VAL A 106 -9.10 -47.89 -6.62
CA VAL A 106 -8.49 -49.22 -6.59
C VAL A 106 -7.23 -49.27 -5.70
N PRO A 107 -6.14 -48.52 -5.98
CA PRO A 107 -4.94 -48.55 -5.16
C PRO A 107 -5.19 -48.02 -3.75
N ALA A 108 -6.09 -47.05 -3.59
CA ALA A 108 -6.36 -46.44 -2.30
C ALA A 108 -7.04 -47.39 -1.30
N VAL A 109 -7.83 -48.35 -1.78
CA VAL A 109 -8.49 -49.35 -0.91
C VAL A 109 -7.66 -50.63 -0.78
N ILE A 110 -7.00 -51.05 -1.87
CA ILE A 110 -6.20 -52.29 -1.87
C ILE A 110 -4.95 -52.15 -1.01
N LEU A 111 -4.22 -51.03 -1.10
CA LEU A 111 -2.92 -50.89 -0.43
C LEU A 111 -3.05 -50.94 1.11
N PRO A 112 -3.98 -50.22 1.76
CA PRO A 112 -4.22 -50.36 3.20
C PRO A 112 -4.75 -51.74 3.59
N THR A 113 -5.57 -52.35 2.73
CA THR A 113 -6.10 -53.72 2.93
C THR A 113 -4.97 -54.75 2.97
N VAL A 114 -4.00 -54.65 2.05
CA VAL A 114 -2.83 -55.53 2.01
C VAL A 114 -1.93 -55.31 3.22
N VAL A 115 -1.67 -54.05 3.61
CA VAL A 115 -0.87 -53.73 4.81
C VAL A 115 -1.51 -54.35 6.06
N CYS A 116 -2.83 -54.21 6.22
CA CYS A 116 -3.54 -54.81 7.34
C CYS A 116 -3.51 -56.35 7.31
N ALA A 117 -3.66 -56.96 6.13
CA ALA A 117 -3.60 -58.42 5.95
C ALA A 117 -2.23 -59.01 6.34
N VAL A 118 -1.13 -58.30 6.03
CA VAL A 118 0.23 -58.75 6.36
C VAL A 118 0.50 -58.63 7.86
N TRP A 119 0.15 -57.50 8.47
CA TRP A 119 0.47 -57.23 9.88
C TRP A 119 -0.39 -58.01 10.87
N TRP A 120 -1.65 -58.30 10.53
CA TRP A 120 -2.60 -59.01 11.40
C TRP A 120 -3.03 -60.39 10.84
N ARG A 121 -2.15 -61.06 10.09
CA ARG A 121 -2.40 -62.36 9.42
C ARG A 121 -2.97 -63.45 10.34
N THR A 122 -2.61 -63.44 11.62
CA THR A 122 -2.95 -64.46 12.62
C THR A 122 -4.38 -64.35 13.14
N VAL A 123 -5.15 -63.32 12.78
CA VAL A 123 -6.51 -63.09 13.26
C VAL A 123 -7.54 -63.58 12.22
N PRO A 124 -8.28 -64.68 12.47
CA PRO A 124 -9.24 -65.21 11.48
C PRO A 124 -10.38 -64.23 11.14
N ALA A 125 -10.79 -63.41 12.12
CA ALA A 125 -11.84 -62.41 11.95
C ALA A 125 -11.44 -61.26 11.00
N LEU A 126 -10.13 -61.06 10.75
CA LEU A 126 -9.64 -60.02 9.84
C LEU A 126 -10.02 -60.31 8.39
N TRP A 127 -9.89 -61.56 7.94
CA TRP A 127 -10.14 -61.96 6.55
C TRP A 127 -11.57 -61.70 6.10
N VAL A 128 -12.51 -61.89 7.03
CA VAL A 128 -13.93 -61.62 6.85
C VAL A 128 -14.22 -60.13 6.72
N GLU A 129 -13.53 -59.29 7.50
CA GLU A 129 -13.66 -57.83 7.42
C GLU A 129 -12.99 -57.27 6.15
N LEU A 130 -11.75 -57.68 5.85
CA LEU A 130 -11.04 -57.23 4.65
C LEU A 130 -11.77 -57.61 3.35
N GLY A 131 -12.47 -58.75 3.33
CA GLY A 131 -13.33 -59.14 2.22
C GLY A 131 -14.44 -58.13 1.91
N GLN A 132 -14.91 -57.36 2.90
CA GLN A 132 -15.94 -56.33 2.71
C GLN A 132 -15.39 -55.09 1.99
N GLY A 133 -14.11 -54.76 2.18
CA GLY A 133 -13.45 -53.69 1.42
C GLY A 133 -13.37 -54.04 -0.07
N LEU A 134 -13.10 -55.31 -0.40
CA LEU A 134 -13.11 -55.82 -1.76
C LEU A 134 -14.54 -55.85 -2.34
N LEU A 135 -15.54 -56.25 -1.55
CA LEU A 135 -16.95 -56.22 -1.94
C LEU A 135 -17.44 -54.79 -2.21
N ALA A 136 -17.03 -53.82 -1.39
CA ALA A 136 -17.35 -52.41 -1.57
C ALA A 136 -16.71 -51.85 -2.86
N LEU A 137 -15.47 -52.26 -3.16
CA LEU A 137 -14.80 -51.91 -4.40
C LEU A 137 -15.57 -52.45 -5.62
N LEU A 138 -15.99 -53.72 -5.59
CA LEU A 138 -16.80 -54.33 -6.65
C LEU A 138 -18.14 -53.61 -6.80
N ALA A 139 -18.85 -53.33 -5.70
CA ALA A 139 -20.10 -52.59 -5.71
C ALA A 139 -19.94 -51.19 -6.33
N TYR A 140 -18.85 -50.48 -6.01
CA TYR A 140 -18.56 -49.15 -6.57
C TYR A 140 -18.39 -49.17 -8.10
N PHE A 141 -17.82 -50.24 -8.67
CA PHE A 141 -17.69 -50.37 -10.12
C PHE A 141 -19.02 -50.69 -10.81
N VAL A 142 -19.90 -51.45 -10.16
CA VAL A 142 -21.25 -51.78 -10.67
C VAL A 142 -22.16 -50.54 -10.69
N ILE A 143 -21.94 -49.56 -9.81
CA ILE A 143 -22.76 -48.34 -9.77
C ILE A 143 -22.49 -47.46 -11.02
N PRO A 144 -23.54 -47.06 -11.77
CA PRO A 144 -23.40 -46.19 -12.94
C PRO A 144 -22.71 -44.86 -12.61
N PRO A 145 -21.87 -44.31 -13.51
CA PRO A 145 -21.21 -43.02 -13.28
C PRO A 145 -22.22 -41.86 -13.13
N ALA A 146 -23.40 -41.97 -13.75
CA ALA A 146 -24.45 -40.97 -13.65
C ALA A 146 -25.10 -40.87 -12.26
N THR A 147 -25.17 -41.97 -11.50
CA THR A 147 -25.68 -41.98 -10.12
C THR A 147 -24.61 -41.53 -9.14
N LEU A 148 -23.35 -41.95 -9.34
CA LEU A 148 -22.20 -41.49 -8.57
C LEU A 148 -22.05 -39.97 -8.64
N GLY A 149 -22.10 -39.37 -9.82
CA GLY A 149 -22.04 -37.92 -9.99
C GLY A 149 -23.24 -37.18 -9.37
N ARG A 150 -24.40 -37.84 -9.26
CA ARG A 150 -25.59 -37.29 -8.60
C ARG A 150 -25.38 -37.26 -7.08
N TRP A 151 -24.89 -38.35 -6.50
CA TRP A 151 -24.56 -38.46 -5.07
C TRP A 151 -23.40 -37.55 -4.68
N GLU A 152 -22.35 -37.49 -5.50
CA GLU A 152 -21.22 -36.56 -5.34
C GLU A 152 -21.70 -35.11 -5.22
N LYS A 153 -22.62 -34.69 -6.10
CA LYS A 153 -23.24 -33.36 -6.01
C LYS A 153 -24.02 -33.15 -4.71
N TYR A 154 -24.75 -34.15 -4.19
CA TYR A 154 -25.44 -34.00 -2.90
C TYR A 154 -24.45 -33.89 -1.72
N PHE A 155 -23.35 -34.63 -1.73
CA PHE A 155 -22.33 -34.58 -0.69
C PHE A 155 -21.43 -33.32 -0.78
N THR A 156 -21.19 -32.80 -1.98
CA THR A 156 -20.31 -31.62 -2.21
C THR A 156 -21.04 -30.30 -2.39
N ALA A 157 -22.36 -30.27 -2.62
CA ALA A 157 -23.15 -29.04 -2.83
C ALA A 157 -23.20 -28.10 -1.61
N GLY A 158 -22.79 -28.56 -0.43
CA GLY A 158 -22.55 -27.76 0.76
C GLY A 158 -21.21 -27.04 0.79
N LEU A 159 -20.22 -27.52 0.03
CA LEU A 159 -18.82 -27.07 0.05
C LEU A 159 -18.41 -26.33 -1.23
N ALA A 160 -19.27 -26.28 -2.25
CA ALA A 160 -19.06 -25.46 -3.44
C ALA A 160 -19.20 -23.95 -3.11
N GLY A 161 -18.24 -23.42 -2.37
CA GLY A 161 -18.01 -22.01 -2.08
C GLY A 161 -17.45 -21.21 -3.25
N ALA A 162 -17.67 -21.63 -4.50
CA ALA A 162 -17.13 -20.95 -5.68
C ALA A 162 -17.66 -19.51 -5.85
N ALA A 163 -18.85 -19.20 -5.32
CA ALA A 163 -19.40 -17.84 -5.32
C ALA A 163 -18.85 -16.97 -4.16
N VAL A 164 -18.37 -17.59 -3.08
CA VAL A 164 -17.77 -16.90 -1.94
C VAL A 164 -16.31 -16.52 -2.26
N ASP A 165 -15.64 -17.31 -3.11
CA ASP A 165 -14.23 -17.15 -3.47
C ASP A 165 -13.93 -15.85 -4.25
N ASN A 166 -14.75 -15.48 -5.23
CA ASN A 166 -14.46 -14.31 -6.09
C ASN A 166 -14.71 -12.96 -5.39
N LYS A 167 -15.74 -12.88 -4.54
CA LYS A 167 -16.02 -11.68 -3.72
C LYS A 167 -14.88 -11.45 -2.73
N ILE A 168 -14.43 -12.51 -2.05
CA ILE A 168 -13.29 -12.46 -1.13
C ILE A 168 -12.03 -12.06 -1.89
N ARG A 169 -11.70 -12.68 -3.03
CA ARG A 169 -10.52 -12.33 -3.85
C ARG A 169 -10.46 -10.85 -4.25
N PHE A 170 -11.57 -10.26 -4.66
CA PHE A 170 -11.58 -8.86 -5.09
C PHE A 170 -11.47 -7.89 -3.90
N LEU A 171 -12.19 -8.14 -2.81
CA LEU A 171 -12.06 -7.38 -1.55
C LEU A 171 -10.65 -7.48 -0.97
N TRP A 172 -10.02 -8.64 -1.15
CA TRP A 172 -8.61 -8.87 -0.86
C TRP A 172 -7.70 -8.03 -1.72
N ALA A 173 -7.86 -8.03 -3.04
CA ALA A 173 -7.03 -7.26 -3.94
C ALA A 173 -7.03 -5.77 -3.58
N GLU A 174 -8.18 -5.21 -3.21
CA GLU A 174 -8.32 -3.80 -2.79
C GLU A 174 -7.68 -3.53 -1.42
N SER A 175 -7.96 -4.35 -0.40
CA SER A 175 -7.34 -4.20 0.93
C SER A 175 -5.82 -4.41 0.88
N ALA A 176 -5.38 -5.38 0.10
CA ALA A 176 -3.98 -5.65 -0.19
C ALA A 176 -3.30 -4.48 -0.89
N ALA A 177 -3.97 -3.82 -1.84
CA ALA A 177 -3.43 -2.64 -2.52
C ALA A 177 -3.22 -1.48 -1.54
N ARG A 178 -4.15 -1.25 -0.60
CA ARG A 178 -4.00 -0.21 0.44
C ARG A 178 -2.86 -0.51 1.41
N LEU A 179 -2.79 -1.74 1.90
CA LEU A 179 -1.72 -2.17 2.80
C LEU A 179 -0.35 -2.15 2.10
N ARG A 180 -0.28 -2.50 0.81
CA ARG A 180 0.93 -2.31 -0.01
C ARG A 180 1.30 -0.82 -0.15
N GLY A 181 0.30 0.05 -0.32
CA GLY A 181 0.49 1.50 -0.31
C GLY A 181 1.12 1.98 1.00
N LEU A 182 0.57 1.56 2.14
CA LEU A 182 1.11 1.83 3.48
C LEU A 182 2.54 1.31 3.64
N GLY A 183 2.81 0.06 3.26
CA GLY A 183 4.16 -0.51 3.29
C GLY A 183 5.16 0.32 2.47
N SER A 184 4.76 0.74 1.26
CA SER A 184 5.60 1.59 0.41
C SER A 184 5.86 2.98 0.98
N PHE A 185 4.92 3.53 1.77
CA PHE A 185 5.08 4.78 2.51
C PHE A 185 6.10 4.63 3.63
N PHE A 186 5.95 3.63 4.50
CA PHE A 186 6.90 3.37 5.60
C PHE A 186 8.30 3.05 5.09
N GLN A 187 8.42 2.37 3.95
CA GLN A 187 9.70 2.13 3.29
C GLN A 187 10.34 3.43 2.78
N GLU A 188 9.54 4.37 2.26
CA GLU A 188 10.07 5.67 1.83
C GLU A 188 10.56 6.49 3.01
N LEU A 189 9.73 6.53 4.05
CA LEU A 189 10.06 7.22 5.28
C LEU A 189 11.36 6.62 5.86
N GLY A 190 11.50 5.30 5.93
CA GLY A 190 12.76 4.67 6.34
C GLY A 190 13.98 5.12 5.53
N ARG A 191 13.84 5.35 4.22
CA ARG A 191 14.93 5.91 3.37
C ARG A 191 15.23 7.37 3.67
N THR A 192 14.21 8.17 3.97
CA THR A 192 14.38 9.59 4.32
C THR A 192 15.24 9.79 5.55
N PHE A 193 15.10 8.94 6.58
CA PHE A 193 15.86 9.03 7.83
C PHE A 193 17.21 8.31 7.81
N GLN A 194 17.65 7.77 6.66
CA GLN A 194 19.00 7.21 6.58
C GLN A 194 20.03 8.34 6.54
N PRO A 195 21.01 8.36 7.48
CA PRO A 195 22.03 9.39 7.51
C PRO A 195 22.88 9.32 6.24
N VAL A 196 23.12 10.48 5.62
CA VAL A 196 23.99 10.59 4.46
C VAL A 196 25.43 10.59 4.95
N ALA A 197 26.09 9.43 4.86
CA ALA A 197 27.50 9.21 5.24
C ALA A 197 28.52 10.13 4.55
N ALA A 198 28.12 10.91 3.54
CA ALA A 198 29.00 11.77 2.77
C ALA A 198 29.24 13.16 3.40
N ALA A 199 28.43 13.62 4.37
CA ALA A 199 28.59 14.94 4.97
C ALA A 199 29.67 15.00 6.07
N GLU A 200 30.00 13.88 6.71
CA GLU A 200 30.91 13.85 7.88
C GLU A 200 32.39 14.01 7.52
N ALA A 201 32.80 13.70 6.28
CA ALA A 201 34.23 13.72 5.91
C ALA A 201 34.80 15.13 5.62
N GLY A 202 33.93 16.10 5.29
CA GLY A 202 34.31 17.50 5.03
C GLY A 202 34.04 18.45 6.20
N ALA A 203 32.98 18.19 6.97
CA ALA A 203 32.52 19.05 8.06
C ALA A 203 33.57 19.27 9.16
N GLY A 204 34.35 18.24 9.52
CA GLY A 204 35.29 18.34 10.64
C GLY A 204 36.42 19.37 10.47
N LYS A 205 36.74 19.80 9.23
CA LYS A 205 37.76 20.86 9.00
C LYS A 205 37.16 22.27 9.03
N GLU A 206 35.93 22.43 8.56
CA GLU A 206 35.20 23.71 8.59
C GLU A 206 34.71 24.03 10.01
N GLU A 207 34.25 23.02 10.76
CA GLU A 207 33.83 23.14 12.16
C GLU A 207 35.00 23.60 13.06
N ALA A 208 36.18 22.99 12.90
CA ALA A 208 37.37 23.40 13.66
C ALA A 208 37.72 24.87 13.41
N PHE A 209 37.66 25.33 12.15
CA PHE A 209 37.96 26.71 11.79
C PHE A 209 36.91 27.70 12.34
N ALA A 210 35.64 27.33 12.37
CA ALA A 210 34.58 28.14 12.97
C ALA A 210 34.80 28.34 14.48
N VAL A 211 35.16 27.27 15.20
CA VAL A 211 35.51 27.33 16.64
C VAL A 211 36.69 28.27 16.89
N PHE A 212 37.70 28.25 16.00
CA PHE A 212 38.82 29.19 16.06
C PHE A 212 38.38 30.65 15.92
N GLN A 213 37.51 30.94 14.95
CA GLN A 213 37.02 32.29 14.72
C GLN A 213 36.18 32.81 15.88
N GLU A 214 35.32 31.97 16.45
CA GLU A 214 34.49 32.29 17.62
C GLU A 214 35.38 32.71 18.81
N ILE A 215 36.40 31.91 19.13
CA ILE A 215 37.34 32.19 20.23
C ILE A 215 38.15 33.47 19.96
N ALA A 216 38.60 33.67 18.72
CA ALA A 216 39.34 34.88 18.35
C ALA A 216 38.43 36.14 18.39
N ALA A 217 37.17 36.03 17.99
CA ALA A 217 36.22 37.14 18.02
C ALA A 217 35.92 37.59 19.46
N GLN A 218 35.70 36.65 20.37
CA GLN A 218 35.36 36.94 21.76
C GLN A 218 36.55 37.48 22.58
N ASN A 219 37.78 37.03 22.30
CA ASN A 219 38.95 37.36 23.13
C ASN A 219 39.98 38.28 22.45
N CYS A 220 40.10 38.26 21.13
CA CYS A 220 41.20 38.93 20.44
C CYS A 220 40.79 40.20 19.69
N LEU A 221 39.57 40.30 19.17
CA LEU A 221 39.15 41.41 18.28
C LEU A 221 39.32 42.80 18.92
N HIS A 222 39.10 42.91 20.23
CA HIS A 222 39.23 44.16 21.00
C HIS A 222 40.51 44.20 21.85
N CYS A 223 41.47 43.32 21.59
CA CYS A 223 42.71 43.23 22.36
C CYS A 223 43.76 44.23 21.83
N PRO A 224 44.46 44.98 22.69
CA PRO A 224 45.49 45.93 22.27
C PRO A 224 46.71 45.27 21.58
N LYS A 225 46.87 43.95 21.69
CA LYS A 225 47.93 43.18 21.02
C LYS A 225 47.45 42.42 19.77
N TYR A 226 46.28 42.75 19.23
CA TYR A 226 45.70 42.02 18.10
C TYR A 226 46.62 41.97 16.87
N GLU A 227 47.17 43.12 16.44
CA GLU A 227 48.05 43.19 15.26
C GLU A 227 49.31 42.33 15.42
N GLN A 228 49.94 42.36 16.59
CA GLN A 228 51.09 41.50 16.87
C GLN A 228 50.75 40.00 16.86
N CYS A 229 49.61 39.61 17.46
CA CYS A 229 49.20 38.22 17.56
C CYS A 229 48.73 37.63 16.21
N TRP A 230 47.95 38.39 15.43
CA TRP A 230 47.21 37.89 14.26
C TRP A 230 47.74 38.40 12.92
N GLN A 231 48.60 39.43 12.87
CA GLN A 231 49.29 39.85 11.63
C GLN A 231 50.77 39.46 11.66
N GLU A 232 51.53 39.89 12.68
CA GLU A 232 52.98 39.63 12.73
C GLU A 232 53.32 38.19 13.12
N ARG A 233 52.60 37.61 14.08
CA ARG A 233 52.88 36.27 14.65
C ARG A 233 51.75 35.26 14.45
N PHE A 234 51.01 35.40 13.36
CA PHE A 234 49.83 34.57 13.04
C PHE A 234 50.07 33.06 13.27
N TYR A 235 51.11 32.49 12.65
CA TYR A 235 51.37 31.05 12.73
C TYR A 235 51.70 30.55 14.13
N GLN A 236 52.37 31.36 14.96
CA GLN A 236 52.72 30.99 16.33
C GLN A 236 51.47 30.99 17.22
N THR A 237 50.68 32.06 17.14
CA THR A 237 49.40 32.20 17.84
C THR A 237 48.43 31.08 17.46
N TYR A 238 48.28 30.82 16.16
CA TYR A 238 47.40 29.77 15.65
C TYR A 238 47.82 28.39 16.18
N ARG A 239 49.12 28.05 16.12
CA ARG A 239 49.62 26.76 16.60
C ARG A 239 49.41 26.60 18.10
N GLU A 240 49.73 27.62 18.90
CA GLU A 240 49.57 27.56 20.36
C GLU A 240 48.10 27.39 20.75
N LEU A 241 47.19 28.13 20.11
CA LEU A 241 45.75 27.98 20.31
C LEU A 241 45.24 26.61 19.83
N PHE A 242 45.76 26.08 18.72
CA PHE A 242 45.46 24.72 18.25
C PHE A 242 45.86 23.65 19.26
N THR A 243 47.02 23.78 19.90
CA THR A 243 47.39 22.87 20.99
C THR A 243 46.44 22.94 22.17
N LEU A 244 45.93 24.13 22.54
CA LEU A 244 44.95 24.26 23.64
C LEU A 244 43.63 23.57 23.29
N LEU A 245 43.15 23.73 22.06
CA LEU A 245 41.96 23.03 21.57
C LEU A 245 42.16 21.52 21.57
N GLY A 246 43.34 21.02 21.17
CA GLY A 246 43.65 19.60 21.24
C GLY A 246 43.58 19.02 22.66
N TRP A 247 44.01 19.78 23.69
CA TRP A 247 43.82 19.37 25.09
C TRP A 247 42.33 19.36 25.50
N ALA A 248 41.58 20.37 25.07
CA ALA A 248 40.15 20.48 25.35
C ALA A 248 39.34 19.36 24.67
N GLU A 249 39.69 18.96 23.44
CA GLU A 249 39.08 17.83 22.71
C GLU A 249 39.26 16.50 23.45
N MET A 250 40.41 16.31 24.11
CA MET A 250 40.65 15.14 24.96
C MET A 250 39.84 15.15 26.27
N GLY A 251 38.98 16.16 26.47
CA GLY A 251 38.13 16.31 27.65
C GLY A 251 38.87 16.85 28.88
N VAL A 252 40.07 17.41 28.71
CA VAL A 252 40.85 18.03 29.78
C VAL A 252 40.43 19.48 29.93
N LYS A 253 40.10 19.91 31.16
CA LYS A 253 39.85 21.32 31.45
C LYS A 253 41.16 22.10 31.32
N VAL A 254 41.24 22.95 30.31
CA VAL A 254 42.45 23.70 29.98
C VAL A 254 42.68 24.76 31.07
N SER A 255 43.92 24.84 31.53
CA SER A 255 44.37 25.71 32.62
C SER A 255 45.72 26.33 32.25
N LEU A 256 46.23 27.24 33.09
CA LEU A 256 47.49 27.95 32.82
C LEU A 256 48.69 27.00 32.59
N ALA A 257 48.66 25.77 33.13
CA ALA A 257 49.70 24.76 32.90
C ALA A 257 49.79 24.27 31.45
N HIS A 258 48.69 24.39 30.70
CA HIS A 258 48.59 23.95 29.31
C HIS A 258 48.93 25.07 28.32
N LEU A 259 48.95 26.32 28.78
CA LEU A 259 49.36 27.49 28.00
C LEU A 259 50.88 27.57 27.98
N LYS A 260 51.49 27.38 26.81
CA LYS A 260 52.95 27.39 26.60
C LYS A 260 53.32 28.41 25.53
N GLY A 261 54.58 28.87 25.57
CA GLY A 261 55.14 29.72 24.52
C GLY A 261 54.76 31.19 24.66
N TYR A 262 54.51 31.84 23.52
CA TYR A 262 54.30 33.28 23.42
C TYR A 262 53.03 33.73 24.16
N LEU A 263 51.91 33.01 23.99
CA LEU A 263 50.65 33.34 24.66
C LEU A 263 50.78 33.20 26.19
N ALA A 264 51.61 32.29 26.68
CA ALA A 264 51.86 32.12 28.11
C ALA A 264 52.63 33.31 28.71
N ALA A 265 53.57 33.88 27.97
CA ALA A 265 54.37 35.02 28.42
C ALA A 265 53.60 36.34 28.25
N GLU A 266 53.07 36.59 27.05
CA GLU A 266 52.72 37.94 26.58
C GLU A 266 51.23 38.23 26.39
N CYS A 267 50.35 37.22 26.44
CA CYS A 267 48.91 37.44 26.32
C CYS A 267 48.38 38.23 27.52
N VAL A 268 47.59 39.28 27.29
CA VAL A 268 47.01 40.11 28.37
C VAL A 268 45.74 39.46 28.94
N GLN A 269 45.03 38.65 28.13
CA GLN A 269 43.75 38.04 28.48
C GLN A 269 43.85 36.53 28.77
N LYS A 270 44.91 36.05 29.43
CA LYS A 270 45.19 34.61 29.64
C LYS A 270 44.02 33.86 30.28
N GLN A 271 43.45 34.39 31.37
CA GLN A 271 42.35 33.76 32.09
C GLN A 271 41.05 33.78 31.28
N SER A 272 40.75 34.88 30.62
CA SER A 272 39.56 35.01 29.76
C SER A 272 39.65 34.06 28.56
N LEU A 273 40.81 33.95 27.90
CA LEU A 273 41.04 33.02 26.79
C LEU A 273 40.81 31.56 27.23
N LEU A 274 41.36 31.15 28.37
CA LEU A 274 41.19 29.79 28.88
C LEU A 274 39.74 29.49 29.27
N THR A 275 39.02 30.45 29.83
CA THR A 275 37.60 30.30 30.13
C THR A 275 36.77 30.18 28.85
N THR A 276 37.03 31.03 27.84
CA THR A 276 36.32 30.96 26.55
C THR A 276 36.61 29.64 25.83
N VAL A 277 37.86 29.20 25.79
CA VAL A 277 38.23 27.89 25.19
C VAL A 277 37.47 26.76 25.87
N ASN A 278 37.44 26.71 27.20
CA ASN A 278 36.70 25.65 27.91
C ASN A 278 35.18 25.73 27.65
N LEU A 279 34.61 26.95 27.65
CA LEU A 279 33.17 27.16 27.42
C LEU A 279 32.75 26.75 26.01
N VAL A 280 33.44 27.24 24.98
CA VAL A 280 33.15 26.94 23.58
C VAL A 280 33.33 25.45 23.31
N MET A 281 34.37 24.83 23.86
CA MET A 281 34.60 23.38 23.70
C MET A 281 33.57 22.53 24.45
N GLU A 282 33.08 22.97 25.62
CA GLU A 282 32.00 22.31 26.33
C GLU A 282 30.66 22.41 25.58
N GLN A 283 30.39 23.57 24.97
CA GLN A 283 29.24 23.78 24.09
C GLN A 283 29.33 22.88 22.85
N GLU A 284 30.46 22.87 22.15
CA GLU A 284 30.65 22.03 20.96
C GLU A 284 30.57 20.54 21.31
N ARG A 285 31.16 20.10 22.43
CA ARG A 285 31.07 18.70 22.87
C ARG A 285 29.63 18.30 23.17
N THR A 286 28.87 19.18 23.82
CA THR A 286 27.45 18.96 24.10
C THR A 286 26.65 18.93 22.79
N GLY A 287 26.91 19.86 21.87
CA GLY A 287 26.33 19.92 20.54
C GLY A 287 26.59 18.64 19.73
N HIS A 288 27.86 18.22 19.61
CA HIS A 288 28.25 16.99 18.95
C HIS A 288 27.63 15.75 19.60
N TYR A 289 27.55 15.69 20.94
CA TYR A 289 26.88 14.60 21.64
C TYR A 289 25.41 14.50 21.23
N TRP A 290 24.68 15.61 21.24
CA TRP A 290 23.26 15.64 20.83
C TRP A 290 23.09 15.38 19.33
N ARG A 291 23.90 15.96 18.44
CA ARG A 291 23.88 15.68 16.99
C ARG A 291 24.08 14.18 16.72
N ARG A 292 25.08 13.56 17.36
CA ARG A 292 25.33 12.12 17.25
C ARG A 292 24.17 11.30 17.81
N ARG A 293 23.66 11.65 19.00
CA ARG A 293 22.54 10.94 19.64
C ARG A 293 21.26 11.02 18.79
N TYR A 294 21.04 12.16 18.16
CA TYR A 294 19.94 12.39 17.24
C TYR A 294 20.09 11.55 15.96
N ALA A 295 21.28 11.53 15.35
CA ALA A 295 21.58 10.68 14.19
C ALA A 295 21.42 9.17 14.51
N GLU A 296 21.88 8.73 15.68
CA GLU A 296 21.66 7.36 16.17
C GLU A 296 20.17 7.04 16.34
N ALA A 297 19.39 7.98 16.89
CA ALA A 297 17.94 7.82 17.05
C ALA A 297 17.20 7.78 15.70
N GLN A 298 17.59 8.63 14.74
CA GLN A 298 17.04 8.62 13.38
C GLN A 298 17.36 7.31 12.66
N PHE A 299 18.59 6.81 12.76
CA PHE A 299 18.97 5.52 12.17
C PHE A 299 18.15 4.36 12.76
N PHE A 300 18.00 4.33 14.09
CA PHE A 300 17.16 3.33 14.75
C PHE A 300 15.69 3.42 14.31
N LEU A 301 15.14 4.63 14.22
CA LEU A 301 13.77 4.85 13.75
C LEU A 301 13.59 4.37 12.30
N ALA A 302 14.55 4.67 11.42
CA ALA A 302 14.56 4.22 10.02
C ALA A 302 14.53 2.69 9.91
N GLU A 303 15.33 1.98 10.72
CA GLU A 303 15.35 0.52 10.77
C GLU A 303 14.00 -0.05 11.23
N ARG A 304 13.40 0.53 12.28
CA ARG A 304 12.09 0.11 12.80
C ARG A 304 10.97 0.30 11.80
N LEU A 305 10.94 1.42 11.08
CA LEU A 305 9.90 1.72 10.11
C LEU A 305 10.01 0.86 8.85
N THR A 306 11.24 0.51 8.45
CA THR A 306 11.48 -0.50 7.41
C THR A 306 10.97 -1.88 7.83
N GLY A 307 11.15 -2.26 9.11
CA GLY A 307 10.59 -3.48 9.68
C GLY A 307 9.05 -3.50 9.67
N VAL A 308 8.40 -2.39 10.05
CA VAL A 308 6.93 -2.25 9.99
C VAL A 308 6.43 -2.36 8.54
N ALA A 309 7.12 -1.76 7.58
CA ALA A 309 6.80 -1.91 6.16
C ALA A 309 6.85 -3.39 5.73
N GLY A 310 7.91 -4.11 6.10
CA GLY A 310 8.06 -5.54 5.80
C GLY A 310 6.94 -6.39 6.39
N PHE A 311 6.55 -6.12 7.65
CA PHE A 311 5.44 -6.80 8.30
C PHE A 311 4.10 -6.53 7.61
N LEU A 312 3.83 -5.28 7.22
CA LEU A 312 2.61 -4.94 6.47
C LEU A 312 2.57 -5.65 5.10
N HIS A 313 3.71 -5.78 4.41
CA HIS A 313 3.79 -6.57 3.19
C HIS A 313 3.51 -8.06 3.45
N GLN A 314 4.03 -8.62 4.54
CA GLN A 314 3.80 -10.03 4.90
C GLN A 314 2.34 -10.29 5.35
N LEU A 315 1.70 -9.35 6.05
CA LEU A 315 0.27 -9.43 6.41
C LEU A 315 -0.64 -9.48 5.18
N VAL A 316 -0.27 -8.75 4.12
CA VAL A 316 -0.97 -8.78 2.83
C VAL A 316 -0.91 -10.16 2.18
N GLU A 317 0.18 -10.90 2.38
CA GLU A 317 0.37 -12.24 1.82
C GLU A 317 -0.32 -13.34 2.65
N THR A 318 -0.48 -13.15 3.96
CA THR A 318 -0.83 -14.23 4.89
C THR A 318 -2.27 -14.20 5.41
N THR A 319 -2.98 -13.09 5.26
CA THR A 319 -4.31 -12.96 5.88
C THR A 319 -5.42 -13.34 4.88
N ALA A 320 -6.53 -13.88 5.39
CA ALA A 320 -7.77 -14.12 4.65
C ALA A 320 -8.94 -13.44 5.40
N VAL A 321 -9.35 -12.25 4.95
CA VAL A 321 -10.40 -11.42 5.54
C VAL A 321 -11.74 -12.07 5.25
N GLN A 322 -12.44 -12.42 6.32
CA GLN A 322 -13.87 -12.65 6.31
C GLN A 322 -14.57 -11.31 6.46
N LEU A 323 -15.43 -10.96 5.49
CA LEU A 323 -16.30 -9.80 5.58
C LEU A 323 -17.75 -10.28 5.62
N ASP A 324 -18.34 -10.20 6.81
CA ASP A 324 -19.76 -10.46 7.03
C ASP A 324 -20.57 -9.17 7.05
N SER A 325 -21.83 -9.34 6.64
CA SER A 325 -22.93 -8.38 6.50
C SER A 325 -23.06 -7.66 5.14
N VAL A 326 -24.22 -7.90 4.50
CA VAL A 326 -24.69 -7.27 3.26
C VAL A 326 -25.62 -6.11 3.68
N PRO A 327 -25.25 -4.84 3.50
CA PRO A 327 -26.08 -3.71 3.90
C PRO A 327 -27.45 -3.66 3.17
N ARG A 328 -28.49 -3.13 3.83
CA ARG A 328 -29.88 -3.03 3.32
C ARG A 328 -30.01 -2.39 1.92
N ARG A 329 -29.08 -1.50 1.54
CA ARG A 329 -29.01 -0.86 0.21
C ARG A 329 -28.74 -1.86 -0.93
N GLU A 330 -27.86 -2.84 -0.71
CA GLU A 330 -27.49 -3.87 -1.70
C GLU A 330 -28.69 -4.75 -2.08
N GLN A 331 -29.53 -5.07 -1.08
CA GLN A 331 -30.73 -5.86 -1.29
C GLN A 331 -31.80 -5.11 -2.11
N LYS A 332 -31.88 -3.78 -2.01
CA LYS A 332 -32.80 -2.96 -2.80
C LYS A 332 -32.38 -2.96 -4.27
N LEU A 333 -31.11 -2.69 -4.54
CA LEU A 333 -30.57 -2.68 -5.92
C LEU A 333 -30.63 -4.08 -6.56
N SER A 334 -30.32 -5.13 -5.80
CA SER A 334 -30.43 -6.52 -6.29
C SER A 334 -31.88 -6.89 -6.64
N ARG A 335 -32.88 -6.39 -5.90
CA ARG A 335 -34.30 -6.56 -6.23
C ARG A 335 -34.70 -5.83 -7.51
N ILE A 336 -34.17 -4.64 -7.74
CA ILE A 336 -34.42 -3.86 -8.97
C ILE A 336 -33.89 -4.62 -10.19
N LEU A 337 -32.66 -5.14 -10.12
CA LEU A 337 -32.08 -5.95 -11.19
C LEU A 337 -32.91 -7.22 -11.48
N ARG A 338 -33.40 -7.91 -10.45
CA ARG A 338 -34.26 -9.09 -10.62
C ARG A 338 -35.58 -8.76 -11.31
N ARG A 339 -36.19 -7.62 -10.97
CA ARG A 339 -37.43 -7.14 -11.64
C ARG A 339 -37.18 -6.80 -13.11
N ALA A 340 -35.98 -6.35 -13.46
CA ALA A 340 -35.56 -6.09 -14.84
C ALA A 340 -35.14 -7.36 -15.62
N GLY A 341 -35.37 -8.57 -15.08
CA GLY A 341 -35.06 -9.82 -15.76
C GLY A 341 -33.64 -10.36 -15.53
N VAL A 342 -32.79 -9.66 -14.75
CA VAL A 342 -31.43 -10.10 -14.47
C VAL A 342 -31.43 -11.20 -13.40
N GLN A 343 -31.27 -12.45 -13.84
CA GLN A 343 -31.35 -13.61 -12.96
C GLN A 343 -30.14 -13.74 -12.04
N GLY A 344 -30.41 -14.01 -10.76
CA GLY A 344 -29.37 -14.30 -9.77
C GLY A 344 -28.50 -13.10 -9.40
N ALA A 345 -28.94 -11.87 -9.73
CA ALA A 345 -28.19 -10.66 -9.43
C ALA A 345 -27.96 -10.49 -7.92
N GLN A 346 -26.70 -10.29 -7.55
CA GLN A 346 -26.23 -9.83 -6.25
C GLN A 346 -25.28 -8.66 -6.48
N ILE A 347 -25.44 -7.61 -5.68
CA ILE A 347 -24.59 -6.42 -5.72
C ILE A 347 -23.87 -6.31 -4.39
N SER A 348 -22.61 -5.92 -4.41
CA SER A 348 -21.87 -5.50 -3.22
C SER A 348 -21.20 -4.15 -3.46
N PHE A 349 -21.35 -3.23 -2.52
CA PHE A 349 -20.64 -1.97 -2.54
C PHE A 349 -19.22 -2.19 -2.02
N LEU A 350 -18.26 -1.60 -2.73
CA LEU A 350 -16.87 -1.57 -2.36
C LEU A 350 -16.52 -0.12 -2.09
N SER A 351 -16.36 0.23 -0.81
CA SER A 351 -15.92 1.58 -0.44
C SER A 351 -14.46 1.76 -0.84
N GLY A 352 -14.16 2.79 -1.63
CA GLY A 352 -12.80 3.11 -2.05
C GLY A 352 -11.97 3.89 -1.01
N GLY A 353 -12.49 4.06 0.21
CA GLY A 353 -11.81 4.80 1.29
C GLY A 353 -11.97 6.31 1.16
N ASN A 354 -11.03 7.09 1.68
CA ASN A 354 -11.13 8.56 1.72
C ASN A 354 -11.15 9.20 0.32
N TYR A 355 -10.40 8.65 -0.64
CA TYR A 355 -10.33 9.18 -2.02
C TYR A 355 -10.83 8.23 -3.09
N GLY A 356 -11.01 6.95 -2.78
CA GLY A 356 -11.57 6.02 -3.74
C GLY A 356 -13.09 6.11 -3.71
N ARG A 357 -13.69 6.26 -4.89
CA ARG A 357 -15.15 6.25 -5.02
C ARG A 357 -15.72 4.85 -4.80
N THR A 358 -17.01 4.82 -4.47
CA THR A 358 -17.69 3.56 -4.21
C THR A 358 -17.88 2.79 -5.51
N ARG A 359 -17.27 1.62 -5.62
CA ARG A 359 -17.44 0.70 -6.76
C ARG A 359 -18.57 -0.29 -6.46
N LEU A 360 -19.22 -0.77 -7.50
CA LEU A 360 -20.27 -1.78 -7.40
C LEU A 360 -19.75 -3.08 -7.98
N MET A 361 -19.62 -4.09 -7.14
CA MET A 361 -19.41 -5.45 -7.60
C MET A 361 -20.75 -6.07 -7.94
N VAL A 362 -20.89 -6.62 -9.14
CA VAL A 362 -22.12 -7.31 -9.57
C VAL A 362 -21.80 -8.75 -9.95
N GLU A 363 -22.50 -9.67 -9.29
CA GLU A 363 -22.53 -11.08 -9.64
C GLU A 363 -23.92 -11.42 -10.18
N LYS A 364 -23.97 -12.12 -11.31
CA LYS A 364 -25.23 -12.61 -11.89
C LYS A 364 -25.02 -13.91 -12.65
N LYS A 365 -26.10 -14.57 -13.08
CA LYS A 365 -25.99 -15.71 -14.01
C LYS A 365 -25.32 -15.30 -15.32
N ALA A 366 -24.63 -16.25 -15.95
CA ALA A 366 -24.01 -16.04 -17.25
C ALA A 366 -25.05 -15.55 -18.28
N CYS A 367 -24.68 -14.54 -19.08
CA CYS A 367 -25.53 -14.03 -20.17
C CYS A 367 -25.14 -14.58 -21.55
N GLY A 368 -24.34 -15.65 -21.62
CA GLY A 368 -23.91 -16.23 -22.90
C GLY A 368 -23.21 -15.25 -23.84
N GLY A 369 -22.64 -14.16 -23.31
CA GLY A 369 -22.01 -13.13 -24.13
C GLY A 369 -22.91 -12.00 -24.65
N ALA A 370 -24.17 -11.92 -24.23
CA ALA A 370 -25.12 -10.87 -24.60
C ALA A 370 -24.82 -9.47 -24.02
N ARG A 371 -23.67 -9.30 -23.33
CA ARG A 371 -23.20 -8.02 -22.75
C ARG A 371 -24.21 -7.31 -21.82
N GLU A 372 -25.09 -8.06 -21.16
CA GLU A 372 -26.03 -7.54 -20.16
C GLU A 372 -25.38 -6.64 -19.10
N CYS A 373 -24.12 -6.89 -18.74
CA CYS A 373 -23.35 -6.05 -17.82
C CYS A 373 -23.28 -4.58 -18.27
N ARG A 374 -23.02 -4.33 -19.56
CA ARG A 374 -22.90 -2.99 -20.14
C ARG A 374 -24.24 -2.42 -20.61
N LEU A 375 -25.10 -3.27 -21.17
CA LEU A 375 -26.32 -2.81 -21.86
C LEU A 375 -27.55 -2.72 -20.94
N VAL A 376 -27.59 -3.48 -19.84
CA VAL A 376 -28.75 -3.55 -18.96
C VAL A 376 -28.40 -3.13 -17.53
N VAL A 377 -27.37 -3.76 -16.95
CA VAL A 377 -27.03 -3.55 -15.54
C VAL A 377 -26.48 -2.15 -15.31
N ALA A 378 -25.47 -1.72 -16.08
CA ALA A 378 -24.85 -0.40 -15.91
C ALA A 378 -25.87 0.75 -16.06
N PRO A 379 -26.71 0.83 -17.13
CA PRO A 379 -27.67 1.92 -17.29
C PRO A 379 -28.78 1.92 -16.22
N LEU A 380 -29.24 0.74 -15.79
CA LEU A 380 -30.29 0.64 -14.77
C LEU A 380 -29.78 1.12 -13.41
N LEU A 381 -28.57 0.69 -13.03
CA LEU A 381 -27.95 1.13 -11.79
C LEU A 381 -27.55 2.61 -11.87
N ALA A 382 -27.07 3.07 -13.02
CA ALA A 382 -26.77 4.48 -13.27
C ALA A 382 -27.99 5.36 -13.03
N LYS A 383 -29.15 5.01 -13.61
CA LYS A 383 -30.41 5.72 -13.40
C LYS A 383 -30.88 5.69 -11.94
N THR A 384 -30.66 4.57 -11.25
CA THR A 384 -31.12 4.41 -9.86
C THR A 384 -30.24 5.16 -8.86
N LEU A 385 -28.93 5.27 -9.15
CA LEU A 385 -27.94 5.89 -8.28
C LEU A 385 -27.63 7.35 -8.65
N GLY A 386 -28.01 7.79 -9.86
CA GLY A 386 -27.69 9.12 -10.39
C GLY A 386 -26.24 9.26 -10.85
N TRP A 387 -25.52 8.16 -11.10
CA TRP A 387 -24.11 8.17 -11.50
C TRP A 387 -23.96 7.63 -12.92
N ARG A 388 -23.06 8.19 -13.74
CA ARG A 388 -22.61 7.53 -14.96
C ARG A 388 -21.70 6.38 -14.58
N LEU A 389 -22.07 5.15 -14.93
CA LEU A 389 -21.34 3.94 -14.53
C LEU A 389 -20.80 3.20 -15.74
N ALA A 390 -19.51 2.88 -15.70
CA ALA A 390 -18.84 2.06 -16.70
C ALA A 390 -18.36 0.73 -16.10
N VAL A 391 -18.31 -0.31 -16.95
CA VAL A 391 -17.73 -1.61 -16.57
C VAL A 391 -16.20 -1.51 -16.65
N THR A 392 -15.52 -1.49 -15.50
CA THR A 392 -14.05 -1.33 -15.44
C THR A 392 -13.31 -2.65 -15.59
N SER A 393 -13.79 -3.71 -14.94
CA SER A 393 -13.19 -5.04 -15.01
C SER A 393 -14.26 -6.10 -14.83
N GLY A 394 -14.04 -7.29 -15.37
CA GLY A 394 -14.95 -8.40 -15.14
C GLY A 394 -14.78 -9.56 -16.10
N GLU A 395 -15.16 -10.73 -15.62
CA GLU A 395 -15.26 -11.95 -16.40
C GLU A 395 -16.71 -12.17 -16.79
N CYS A 396 -16.97 -12.14 -18.09
CA CYS A 396 -18.23 -12.61 -18.63
C CYS A 396 -18.12 -14.13 -18.81
N GLY A 397 -19.09 -14.89 -18.28
CA GLY A 397 -19.14 -16.35 -18.45
C GLY A 397 -19.44 -16.78 -19.88
N ARG A 398 -18.49 -16.57 -20.80
CA ARG A 398 -18.50 -17.12 -22.18
C ARG A 398 -17.87 -18.52 -22.24
N ASP A 399 -16.90 -18.81 -21.36
CA ASP A 399 -16.09 -20.04 -21.42
C ASP A 399 -16.48 -21.07 -20.35
N GLY A 400 -17.72 -21.55 -20.38
CA GLY A 400 -18.20 -22.61 -19.48
C GLY A 400 -18.39 -22.21 -18.01
N LYS A 401 -18.25 -20.92 -17.66
CA LYS A 401 -18.56 -20.38 -16.33
C LYS A 401 -20.05 -20.01 -16.24
N ASP A 402 -20.76 -20.56 -15.25
CA ASP A 402 -22.21 -20.34 -15.04
C ASP A 402 -22.59 -18.92 -14.56
N ARG A 403 -21.61 -18.06 -14.29
CA ARG A 403 -21.82 -16.72 -13.71
C ARG A 403 -20.98 -15.65 -14.41
N CYS A 404 -21.52 -14.44 -14.45
CA CYS A 404 -20.78 -13.22 -14.77
C CYS A 404 -20.40 -12.51 -13.48
N PHE A 405 -19.18 -12.02 -13.41
CA PHE A 405 -18.66 -11.23 -12.29
C PHE A 405 -17.95 -9.99 -12.84
N PHE A 406 -18.42 -8.80 -12.48
CA PHE A 406 -17.87 -7.56 -13.00
C PHE A 406 -18.03 -6.39 -12.03
N CYS A 407 -17.13 -5.42 -12.14
CA CYS A 407 -17.16 -4.15 -11.43
C CYS A 407 -17.77 -3.05 -12.29
N LEU A 408 -18.59 -2.23 -11.65
CA LEU A 408 -18.99 -0.93 -12.14
C LEU A 408 -18.33 0.14 -11.29
N ALA A 409 -17.76 1.15 -11.93
CA ALA A 409 -17.27 2.36 -11.27
C ALA A 409 -17.87 3.58 -11.99
N PRO A 410 -17.93 4.74 -11.31
CA PRO A 410 -18.22 5.99 -11.98
C PRO A 410 -17.29 6.21 -13.18
N GLU A 411 -17.86 6.63 -14.30
CA GLU A 411 -17.09 6.93 -15.52
C GLU A 411 -16.52 8.35 -15.43
N PRO A 412 -15.20 8.55 -15.62
CA PRO A 412 -14.62 9.88 -15.66
C PRO A 412 -15.18 10.70 -16.82
N GLU A 413 -15.69 11.89 -16.53
CA GLU A 413 -16.17 12.84 -17.53
C GLU A 413 -15.02 13.64 -18.18
N TYR A 414 -13.88 13.72 -17.48
CA TYR A 414 -12.72 14.50 -17.87
C TYR A 414 -11.45 13.65 -18.00
N MET A 415 -10.51 14.17 -18.76
CA MET A 415 -9.12 13.75 -18.84
C MET A 415 -8.22 14.97 -18.61
N VAL A 416 -7.01 14.72 -18.11
CA VAL A 416 -6.02 15.77 -17.90
C VAL A 416 -4.86 15.55 -18.85
N ARG A 417 -4.56 16.54 -19.69
CA ARG A 417 -3.33 16.60 -20.49
C ARG A 417 -2.34 17.50 -19.77
N SER A 418 -1.14 17.02 -19.51
CA SER A 418 -0.16 17.74 -18.71
C SER A 418 1.14 17.95 -19.47
N ALA A 419 1.74 19.12 -19.33
CA ALA A 419 3.08 19.40 -19.79
C ALA A 419 3.91 20.04 -18.67
N VAL A 420 5.19 19.69 -18.61
CA VAL A 420 6.13 20.25 -17.63
C VAL A 420 7.37 20.72 -18.35
N VAL A 421 7.82 21.90 -17.97
CA VAL A 421 9.12 22.45 -18.35
C VAL A 421 9.88 22.79 -17.08
N GLN A 422 11.14 22.37 -17.03
CA GLN A 422 12.01 22.61 -15.89
C GLN A 422 13.41 22.96 -16.38
N VAL A 423 13.98 24.04 -15.85
CA VAL A 423 15.34 24.50 -16.17
C VAL A 423 16.07 24.81 -14.87
N PRO A 424 17.19 24.14 -14.58
CA PRO A 424 17.95 24.44 -13.38
C PRO A 424 18.65 25.80 -13.49
N LYS A 425 18.95 26.40 -12.35
CA LYS A 425 19.79 27.60 -12.24
C LYS A 425 21.09 27.43 -13.01
N LYS A 426 21.53 28.49 -13.68
CA LYS A 426 22.78 28.52 -14.44
C LYS A 426 23.96 28.03 -13.58
N GLY A 427 24.73 27.09 -14.12
CA GLY A 427 25.89 26.48 -13.44
C GLY A 427 25.56 25.20 -12.64
N ASN A 428 24.28 24.92 -12.37
CA ASN A 428 23.85 23.69 -11.72
C ASN A 428 23.39 22.63 -12.72
N ARG A 429 23.65 21.37 -12.38
CA ARG A 429 23.17 20.21 -13.17
C ARG A 429 21.80 19.70 -12.71
N VAL A 430 21.39 20.06 -11.51
CA VAL A 430 20.20 19.54 -10.83
C VAL A 430 19.40 20.73 -10.31
N SER A 431 18.09 20.72 -10.61
CA SER A 431 17.13 21.69 -10.09
C SER A 431 16.77 21.35 -8.65
N GLY A 432 16.72 22.36 -7.79
CA GLY A 432 16.17 22.33 -6.43
C GLY A 432 14.67 22.07 -6.41
N ASP A 433 13.94 22.50 -7.43
CA ASP A 433 12.52 22.17 -7.64
C ASP A 433 12.27 20.68 -7.94
N SER A 434 11.18 20.15 -7.39
CA SER A 434 10.68 18.81 -7.66
C SER A 434 9.20 18.81 -8.00
N GLN A 435 8.80 18.02 -8.99
CA GLN A 435 7.40 17.85 -9.36
C GLN A 435 6.99 16.39 -9.46
N ARG A 436 5.69 16.15 -9.27
CA ARG A 436 5.10 14.85 -9.51
C ARG A 436 3.67 15.00 -10.00
N MET A 437 3.37 14.39 -11.14
CA MET A 437 2.00 14.23 -11.60
C MET A 437 1.65 12.76 -11.75
N ARG A 438 0.47 12.37 -11.28
CA ARG A 438 0.03 10.98 -11.33
C ARG A 438 -1.48 10.88 -11.24
N LEU A 439 -2.05 9.97 -12.03
CA LEU A 439 -3.41 9.52 -11.79
C LEU A 439 -3.41 8.54 -10.59
N LEU A 440 -4.00 8.98 -9.48
CA LEU A 440 -4.24 8.12 -8.33
C LEU A 440 -5.49 7.29 -8.61
N ARG A 441 -5.33 5.96 -8.56
CA ARG A 441 -6.40 4.99 -8.88
C ARG A 441 -6.86 5.15 -10.34
N GLU A 442 -8.02 5.75 -10.59
CA GLU A 442 -8.62 5.86 -11.94
C GLU A 442 -9.27 7.24 -12.21
N ASP A 443 -9.55 8.01 -11.17
CA ASP A 443 -10.44 9.16 -11.18
C ASP A 443 -9.82 10.44 -10.59
N LEU A 444 -8.84 10.32 -9.68
CA LEU A 444 -8.23 11.47 -9.02
C LEU A 444 -6.85 11.79 -9.61
N TYR A 445 -6.74 12.91 -10.30
CA TYR A 445 -5.47 13.39 -10.84
C TYR A 445 -4.73 14.22 -9.80
N LEU A 446 -3.49 13.84 -9.47
CA LEU A 446 -2.60 14.53 -8.55
C LEU A 446 -1.53 15.29 -9.34
N ALA A 447 -1.30 16.55 -9.01
CA ALA A 447 -0.11 17.30 -9.38
C ALA A 447 0.52 17.93 -8.12
N LEU A 448 1.82 17.80 -7.99
CA LEU A 448 2.63 18.31 -6.90
C LEU A 448 3.80 19.09 -7.48
N LEU A 449 4.10 20.23 -6.89
CA LEU A 449 5.32 21.00 -7.11
C LEU A 449 5.88 21.40 -5.75
N GLY A 450 7.16 21.21 -5.52
CA GLY A 450 7.83 21.67 -4.31
C GLY A 450 9.16 22.30 -4.65
N ASP A 451 9.42 23.45 -4.04
CA ASP A 451 10.68 24.19 -4.16
C ASP A 451 11.46 24.00 -2.85
N GLY A 452 12.67 23.49 -2.94
CA GLY A 452 13.52 23.21 -1.78
C GLY A 452 14.48 24.36 -1.56
N MET A 453 14.63 24.82 -0.32
CA MET A 453 15.55 25.92 -0.03
C MET A 453 16.97 25.65 -0.53
N GLY A 454 17.58 26.64 -1.17
CA GLY A 454 18.94 26.59 -1.70
C GLY A 454 18.98 26.17 -3.17
N VAL A 455 20.11 25.62 -3.62
CA VAL A 455 20.29 25.21 -5.02
C VAL A 455 20.97 23.86 -5.13
N GLY A 456 20.72 23.15 -6.23
CA GLY A 456 21.42 21.90 -6.54
C GLY A 456 20.93 20.69 -5.72
N ALA A 457 21.84 19.74 -5.46
CA ALA A 457 21.46 18.42 -4.98
C ALA A 457 20.82 18.40 -3.59
N ALA A 458 21.21 19.32 -2.70
CA ALA A 458 20.70 19.43 -1.33
C ALA A 458 19.23 19.91 -1.33
N ALA A 459 18.95 21.05 -1.96
CA ALA A 459 17.60 21.58 -2.18
C ALA A 459 16.67 20.53 -2.80
N ALA A 460 17.17 19.88 -3.86
CA ALA A 460 16.44 18.87 -4.59
C ALA A 460 16.16 17.62 -3.75
N ARG A 461 16.98 17.30 -2.74
CA ARG A 461 16.72 16.16 -1.84
C ARG A 461 15.50 16.45 -0.97
N ILE A 462 15.39 17.65 -0.42
CA ILE A 462 14.30 18.04 0.49
C ILE A 462 12.98 18.09 -0.29
N SER A 463 12.95 18.81 -1.41
CA SER A 463 11.75 18.93 -2.25
C SER A 463 11.29 17.58 -2.82
N ARG A 464 12.21 16.73 -3.31
CA ARG A 464 11.87 15.37 -3.78
C ARG A 464 11.27 14.53 -2.68
N THR A 465 11.83 14.62 -1.47
CA THR A 465 11.34 13.86 -0.32
C THR A 465 9.93 14.29 0.03
N ALA A 466 9.68 15.60 0.10
CA ALA A 466 8.38 16.15 0.44
C ALA A 466 7.30 15.70 -0.56
N VAL A 467 7.55 15.93 -1.86
CA VAL A 467 6.65 15.56 -2.95
C VAL A 467 6.37 14.05 -2.96
N LYS A 468 7.39 13.21 -2.76
CA LYS A 468 7.26 11.75 -2.82
C LYS A 468 6.52 11.17 -1.62
N LEU A 469 6.78 11.68 -0.41
CA LEU A 469 6.04 11.28 0.78
C LEU A 469 4.56 11.68 0.66
N MET A 470 4.29 12.91 0.20
CA MET A 470 2.91 13.36 -0.03
C MET A 470 2.18 12.48 -1.05
N GLU A 471 2.81 12.17 -2.20
CA GLU A 471 2.26 11.25 -3.20
C GLU A 471 1.90 9.90 -2.57
N LYS A 472 2.82 9.33 -1.79
CA LYS A 472 2.62 8.01 -1.17
C LYS A 472 1.52 8.00 -0.11
N MET A 473 1.41 9.05 0.70
CA MET A 473 0.33 9.18 1.70
C MET A 473 -1.04 9.29 1.02
N LEU A 474 -1.17 10.13 0.00
CA LEU A 474 -2.43 10.24 -0.75
C LEU A 474 -2.78 8.96 -1.50
N ALA A 475 -1.78 8.30 -2.11
CA ALA A 475 -1.97 7.00 -2.76
C ALA A 475 -2.41 5.91 -1.77
N ALA A 476 -1.86 5.92 -0.56
CA ALA A 476 -2.24 5.01 0.53
C ALA A 476 -3.63 5.34 1.12
N GLY A 477 -4.17 6.53 0.85
CA GLY A 477 -5.52 6.94 1.24
C GLY A 477 -5.62 7.71 2.56
N PHE A 478 -4.50 8.24 3.06
CA PHE A 478 -4.50 9.13 4.24
C PHE A 478 -5.27 10.41 3.96
N ASP A 479 -6.03 10.91 4.93
CA ASP A 479 -6.69 12.22 4.82
C ASP A 479 -5.69 13.36 4.48
N LYS A 480 -6.14 14.39 3.75
CA LYS A 480 -5.27 15.42 3.15
C LYS A 480 -4.64 16.28 4.24
N SER A 481 -5.46 16.70 5.21
CA SER A 481 -5.01 17.51 6.33
C SER A 481 -4.02 16.74 7.20
N PHE A 482 -4.34 15.47 7.47
CA PHE A 482 -3.45 14.56 8.20
C PHE A 482 -2.13 14.32 7.45
N ALA A 483 -2.19 14.11 6.13
CA ALA A 483 -1.01 13.88 5.31
C ALA A 483 -0.08 15.10 5.29
N LEU A 484 -0.63 16.32 5.15
CA LEU A 484 0.14 17.56 5.21
C LEU A 484 0.79 17.79 6.58
N GLN A 485 0.03 17.63 7.67
CA GLN A 485 0.56 17.77 9.03
C GLN A 485 1.64 16.74 9.36
N SER A 486 1.42 15.50 8.91
CA SER A 486 2.40 14.43 9.07
C SER A 486 3.65 14.71 8.25
N LEU A 487 3.51 15.17 7.01
CA LEU A 487 4.64 15.56 6.17
C LEU A 487 5.48 16.65 6.82
N ASN A 488 4.83 17.69 7.34
CA ASN A 488 5.52 18.77 8.04
C ASN A 488 6.30 18.27 9.26
N SER A 489 5.65 17.45 10.10
CA SER A 489 6.30 16.81 11.27
C SER A 489 7.49 15.95 10.86
N LEU A 490 7.38 15.21 9.76
CA LEU A 490 8.46 14.36 9.28
C LEU A 490 9.64 15.19 8.74
N LEU A 491 9.37 16.28 8.04
CA LEU A 491 10.42 17.18 7.56
C LEU A 491 11.16 17.84 8.73
N LEU A 492 10.44 18.39 9.72
CA LEU A 492 11.01 18.93 10.95
C LEU A 492 11.91 17.95 11.71
N MET A 493 11.65 16.65 11.58
CA MET A 493 12.45 15.60 12.20
C MET A 493 13.56 15.04 11.31
N ALA A 494 13.49 15.22 10.00
CA ALA A 494 14.40 14.59 9.04
C ALA A 494 15.48 15.56 8.54
N THR A 495 15.24 16.86 8.60
CA THR A 495 16.17 17.87 8.09
C THR A 495 16.90 18.62 9.21
N PRO A 496 18.12 19.14 8.96
CA PRO A 496 18.80 20.07 9.85
C PRO A 496 17.94 21.33 10.14
N GLU A 497 18.26 22.06 11.21
CA GLU A 497 17.45 23.16 11.79
C GLU A 497 17.10 24.32 10.84
N GLU A 498 17.60 24.37 9.60
CA GLU A 498 17.37 25.45 8.63
C GLU A 498 16.74 25.00 7.30
N ASP A 499 16.58 23.70 7.05
CA ASP A 499 16.17 23.15 5.76
C ASP A 499 14.63 23.06 5.64
N PHE A 500 14.03 23.84 4.72
CA PHE A 500 12.59 23.84 4.45
C PHE A 500 12.25 23.70 2.96
N THR A 501 10.98 23.42 2.66
CA THR A 501 10.49 23.32 1.27
C THR A 501 9.04 23.78 1.16
N THR A 502 8.74 24.42 0.04
CA THR A 502 7.36 24.80 -0.32
C THR A 502 6.63 23.58 -0.87
N LEU A 503 5.29 23.63 -0.85
CA LEU A 503 4.46 22.61 -1.48
C LEU A 503 3.25 23.25 -2.15
N ASP A 504 3.06 22.97 -3.44
CA ASP A 504 1.85 23.25 -4.19
C ASP A 504 1.20 21.94 -4.58
N LEU A 505 0.00 21.68 -4.05
CA LEU A 505 -0.72 20.43 -4.22
C LEU A 505 -2.05 20.67 -4.90
N LEU A 506 -2.23 20.04 -6.06
CA LEU A 506 -3.46 20.03 -6.82
C LEU A 506 -4.03 18.62 -6.89
N LEU A 507 -5.32 18.53 -6.58
CA LEU A 507 -6.14 17.33 -6.79
C LEU A 507 -7.29 17.69 -7.72
N PHE A 508 -7.45 16.94 -8.80
CA PHE A 508 -8.55 17.12 -9.75
C PHE A 508 -9.36 15.83 -9.89
N ASP A 509 -10.65 15.89 -9.53
CA ASP A 509 -11.60 14.80 -9.69
C ASP A 509 -12.12 14.79 -11.13
N ARG A 510 -11.70 13.77 -11.89
CA ARG A 510 -12.04 13.61 -13.29
C ARG A 510 -13.50 13.20 -13.53
N ILE A 511 -14.26 12.86 -12.50
CA ILE A 511 -15.69 12.54 -12.61
C ILE A 511 -16.51 13.81 -12.44
N THR A 512 -16.21 14.61 -11.43
CA THR A 512 -17.02 15.79 -11.07
C THR A 512 -16.51 17.09 -11.69
N GLY A 513 -15.25 17.13 -12.15
CA GLY A 513 -14.58 18.37 -12.56
C GLY A 513 -14.09 19.21 -11.38
N GLU A 514 -14.19 18.71 -10.15
CA GLU A 514 -13.76 19.43 -8.96
C GLU A 514 -12.23 19.51 -8.88
N VAL A 515 -11.71 20.72 -8.65
CA VAL A 515 -10.30 20.98 -8.35
C VAL A 515 -10.16 21.46 -6.91
N GLU A 516 -9.18 20.90 -6.21
CA GLU A 516 -8.77 21.32 -4.88
C GLU A 516 -7.27 21.61 -4.88
N LEU A 517 -6.92 22.77 -4.35
CA LEU A 517 -5.56 23.30 -4.28
C LEU A 517 -5.20 23.55 -2.82
N PHE A 518 -4.01 23.10 -2.43
CA PHE A 518 -3.43 23.32 -1.11
C PHE A 518 -2.06 23.94 -1.30
N LYS A 519 -1.91 25.20 -0.92
CA LYS A 519 -0.66 25.94 -1.09
C LYS A 519 0.03 26.14 0.25
N VAL A 520 1.27 25.66 0.34
CA VAL A 520 2.12 25.75 1.52
C VAL A 520 3.40 26.51 1.18
N GLY A 521 3.38 27.83 1.38
CA GLY A 521 4.53 28.70 1.12
C GLY A 521 4.99 28.69 -0.33
N SER A 522 4.13 28.29 -1.26
CA SER A 522 4.46 28.09 -2.68
C SER A 522 4.01 29.25 -3.56
N ALA A 523 4.69 29.40 -4.70
CA ALA A 523 4.38 30.37 -5.75
C ALA A 523 2.91 30.33 -6.22
N PRO A 524 2.42 31.41 -6.84
CA PRO A 524 1.03 31.48 -7.31
C PRO A 524 0.68 30.39 -8.33
N THR A 525 -0.55 29.87 -8.24
CA THR A 525 -1.16 29.01 -9.27
C THR A 525 -2.18 29.83 -10.07
N TYR A 526 -2.21 29.67 -11.38
CA TYR A 526 -3.12 30.38 -12.28
C TYR A 526 -4.16 29.43 -12.82
N VAL A 527 -5.44 29.76 -12.67
CA VAL A 527 -6.56 29.01 -13.25
C VAL A 527 -7.17 29.86 -14.36
N LYS A 528 -7.08 29.38 -15.60
CA LYS A 528 -7.62 30.06 -16.79
C LYS A 528 -8.92 29.38 -17.23
N LYS A 529 -10.00 30.14 -17.21
CA LYS A 529 -11.34 29.77 -17.69
C LYS A 529 -11.71 30.66 -18.88
N GLY A 530 -11.52 30.14 -20.09
CA GLY A 530 -11.63 30.95 -21.31
C GLY A 530 -10.64 32.12 -21.33
N ARG A 531 -11.13 33.36 -21.15
CA ARG A 531 -10.28 34.59 -21.09
C ARG A 531 -10.03 35.08 -19.67
N GLU A 532 -10.76 34.55 -18.69
CA GLU A 532 -10.57 34.91 -17.30
C GLU A 532 -9.42 34.09 -16.71
N VAL A 533 -8.54 34.76 -15.97
CA VAL A 533 -7.42 34.12 -15.29
C VAL A 533 -7.50 34.53 -13.83
N GLN A 534 -7.71 33.54 -12.97
CA GLN A 534 -7.71 33.68 -11.53
C GLN A 534 -6.34 33.31 -10.98
N VAL A 535 -5.86 34.05 -10.00
CA VAL A 535 -4.53 33.84 -9.40
C VAL A 535 -4.70 33.45 -7.94
N ILE A 536 -4.20 32.27 -7.60
CA ILE A 536 -4.33 31.64 -6.29
C ILE A 536 -2.98 31.74 -5.61
N ARG A 537 -2.89 32.54 -4.56
CA ARG A 537 -1.64 32.84 -3.85
C ARG A 537 -1.59 32.11 -2.52
N SER A 538 -0.38 31.92 -1.99
CA SER A 538 -0.16 31.43 -0.63
C SER A 538 0.33 32.57 0.26
N ALA A 539 -0.18 32.66 1.49
CA ALA A 539 0.39 33.46 2.56
C ALA A 539 0.95 32.58 3.69
N SER A 540 0.91 31.25 3.53
CA SER A 540 1.32 30.31 4.56
C SER A 540 2.84 30.12 4.56
N LEU A 541 3.39 29.64 5.68
CA LEU A 541 4.81 29.32 5.78
C LEU A 541 5.15 27.99 5.07
N PRO A 542 6.38 27.84 4.56
CA PRO A 542 6.90 26.57 4.03
C PRO A 542 6.91 25.43 5.05
N LEU A 543 6.98 24.19 4.55
CA LEU A 543 7.09 22.98 5.38
C LEU A 543 8.49 22.88 5.99
N GLY A 544 8.57 22.45 7.26
CA GLY A 544 9.84 22.23 7.95
C GLY A 544 10.32 23.41 8.80
N ILE A 545 9.57 24.52 8.89
CA ILE A 545 9.95 25.68 9.70
C ILE A 545 9.23 25.68 11.06
N VAL A 546 7.90 25.52 11.04
CA VAL A 546 7.06 25.61 12.25
C VAL A 546 6.26 24.32 12.45
N PRO A 547 5.97 23.91 13.70
CA PRO A 547 5.24 22.66 13.98
C PRO A 547 3.85 22.59 13.37
N GLN A 548 3.16 23.72 13.27
CA GLN A 548 1.81 23.81 12.73
C GLN A 548 1.82 24.62 11.44
N VAL A 549 1.33 24.01 10.37
CA VAL A 549 1.19 24.62 9.06
C VAL A 549 -0.28 24.57 8.67
N GLU A 550 -0.86 25.74 8.44
CA GLU A 550 -2.20 25.88 7.87
C GLU A 550 -2.04 26.17 6.38
N PRO A 551 -2.44 25.24 5.49
CA PRO A 551 -2.35 25.46 4.06
C PRO A 551 -3.43 26.46 3.61
N GLU A 552 -3.09 27.27 2.61
CA GLU A 552 -4.12 28.01 1.88
C GLU A 552 -4.92 27.04 1.01
N TYR A 553 -6.23 26.99 1.25
CA TYR A 553 -7.13 26.05 0.59
C TYR A 553 -8.00 26.76 -0.44
N TYR A 554 -7.97 26.25 -1.67
CA TYR A 554 -8.82 26.71 -2.75
C TYR A 554 -9.58 25.53 -3.37
N ARG A 555 -10.85 25.77 -3.72
CA ARG A 555 -11.72 24.79 -4.33
C ARG A 555 -12.57 25.43 -5.42
N ASP A 556 -12.67 24.77 -6.56
CA ASP A 556 -13.47 25.21 -7.69
C ASP A 556 -13.87 24.02 -8.57
N PHE A 557 -14.61 24.26 -9.65
CA PHE A 557 -14.91 23.28 -10.69
C PHE A 557 -14.33 23.76 -12.02
N LEU A 558 -13.71 22.86 -12.77
CA LEU A 558 -13.15 23.10 -14.08
C LEU A 558 -13.91 22.29 -15.13
N ASP A 559 -14.10 22.91 -16.29
CA ASP A 559 -14.78 22.32 -17.44
C ASP A 559 -13.81 22.06 -18.60
N ASP A 560 -14.33 21.52 -19.70
CA ASP A 560 -13.58 21.28 -20.94
C ASP A 560 -12.92 22.56 -21.46
N GLY A 561 -11.60 22.50 -21.69
CA GLY A 561 -10.80 23.62 -22.20
C GLY A 561 -10.17 24.51 -21.12
N ASP A 562 -10.53 24.33 -19.84
CA ASP A 562 -9.90 25.06 -18.74
C ASP A 562 -8.45 24.63 -18.51
N LEU A 563 -7.62 25.58 -18.07
CA LEU A 563 -6.19 25.35 -17.81
C LEU A 563 -5.82 25.69 -16.37
N VAL A 564 -4.90 24.92 -15.82
CA VAL A 564 -4.20 25.25 -14.57
C VAL A 564 -2.71 25.36 -14.84
N VAL A 565 -2.09 26.46 -14.42
CA VAL A 565 -0.65 26.69 -14.54
C VAL A 565 -0.07 26.83 -13.14
N MET A 566 0.77 25.89 -12.73
CA MET A 566 1.54 25.93 -11.47
C MET A 566 2.98 26.31 -11.80
N VAL A 567 3.58 27.18 -11.00
CA VAL A 567 4.96 27.63 -11.20
C VAL A 567 5.75 27.61 -9.90
N SER A 568 7.08 27.55 -9.96
CA SER A 568 7.97 27.77 -8.82
C SER A 568 8.28 29.26 -8.63
N ASP A 569 8.86 29.61 -7.48
CA ASP A 569 9.17 31.01 -7.13
C ASP A 569 10.17 31.62 -8.12
N GLY A 570 11.11 30.82 -8.62
CA GLY A 570 12.07 31.26 -9.64
C GLY A 570 11.41 31.76 -10.94
N VAL A 571 10.19 31.29 -11.28
CA VAL A 571 9.41 31.79 -12.42
C VAL A 571 8.53 32.97 -12.03
N ALA A 572 7.89 32.90 -10.86
CA ALA A 572 6.94 33.90 -10.38
C ALA A 572 7.61 35.25 -10.06
N THR A 573 8.89 35.23 -9.69
CA THR A 573 9.68 36.42 -9.32
C THR A 573 10.33 37.13 -10.51
N LEU A 574 10.24 36.57 -11.72
CA LEU A 574 10.75 37.21 -12.94
C LEU A 574 9.91 38.45 -13.31
N GLY A 575 10.56 39.44 -13.95
CA GLY A 575 9.93 40.69 -14.37
C GLY A 575 9.94 41.79 -13.29
N THR A 576 9.27 42.91 -13.56
CA THR A 576 9.20 44.05 -12.62
C THR A 576 8.11 43.84 -11.56
N ALA A 577 8.43 44.16 -10.29
CA ALA A 577 7.56 43.94 -9.13
C ALA A 577 6.13 44.52 -9.21
N GLN A 578 5.85 45.46 -10.12
CA GLN A 578 4.53 46.04 -10.30
C GLN A 578 3.58 45.22 -11.20
N GLU A 579 4.07 44.26 -12.00
CA GLU A 579 3.25 43.63 -13.04
C GLU A 579 3.46 42.12 -13.14
N ASP A 580 2.39 41.36 -12.91
CA ASP A 580 2.34 39.90 -13.07
C ASP A 580 2.38 39.54 -14.57
N TRP A 581 3.58 39.25 -15.07
CA TRP A 581 3.82 38.94 -16.49
C TRP A 581 3.12 37.65 -16.94
N ILE A 582 3.00 36.66 -16.04
CA ILE A 582 2.33 35.38 -16.31
C ILE A 582 0.86 35.63 -16.53
N LEU A 583 0.21 36.40 -15.65
CA LEU A 583 -1.19 36.80 -15.81
C LEU A 583 -1.42 37.51 -17.15
N LYS A 584 -0.52 38.42 -17.55
CA LYS A 584 -0.60 39.12 -18.84
C LYS A 584 -0.43 38.16 -20.01
N ALA A 585 0.54 37.25 -19.94
CA ALA A 585 0.82 36.25 -20.95
C ALA A 585 -0.40 35.33 -21.16
N LEU A 586 -1.02 34.86 -20.07
CA LEU A 586 -2.20 33.99 -20.09
C LEU A 586 -3.45 34.68 -20.63
N LYS A 587 -3.64 35.98 -20.33
CA LYS A 587 -4.76 36.78 -20.85
C LYS A 587 -4.62 37.10 -22.34
N ARG A 588 -3.40 37.27 -22.84
CA ARG A 588 -3.11 37.61 -24.25
C ARG A 588 -3.05 36.39 -25.15
N ASN A 589 -2.65 35.23 -24.61
CA ASN A 589 -2.47 34.02 -25.39
C ASN A 589 -3.79 33.23 -25.55
N GLY A 590 -4.14 32.93 -26.79
CA GLY A 590 -5.29 32.08 -27.15
C GLY A 590 -4.98 30.58 -27.16
N GLU A 591 -3.73 30.19 -26.95
CA GLU A 591 -3.31 28.79 -26.89
C GLU A 591 -3.91 28.09 -25.67
N ASN A 592 -4.48 26.91 -25.92
CA ASN A 592 -5.17 26.11 -24.91
C ASN A 592 -4.59 24.69 -24.82
N ALA A 593 -3.59 24.33 -25.62
CA ALA A 593 -2.88 23.07 -25.46
C ALA A 593 -1.76 23.19 -24.42
N ALA A 594 -1.65 22.19 -23.53
CA ALA A 594 -0.71 22.23 -22.41
C ALA A 594 0.77 22.38 -22.83
N GLU A 595 1.22 21.62 -23.83
CA GLU A 595 2.62 21.61 -24.27
C GLU A 595 3.06 22.86 -25.03
N PRO A 596 2.30 23.38 -26.02
CA PRO A 596 2.61 24.68 -26.62
C PRO A 596 2.61 25.83 -25.61
N LEU A 597 1.64 25.85 -24.68
CA LEU A 597 1.57 26.89 -23.66
C LEU A 597 2.76 26.84 -22.69
N SER A 598 3.18 25.65 -22.24
CA SER A 598 4.34 25.53 -21.34
C SER A 598 5.64 26.01 -22.00
N ARG A 599 5.86 25.69 -23.28
CA ARG A 599 7.01 26.19 -24.04
C ARG A 599 6.97 27.70 -24.25
N TYR A 600 5.80 28.25 -24.55
CA TYR A 600 5.62 29.70 -24.68
C TYR A 600 5.95 30.44 -23.38
N LEU A 601 5.44 29.94 -22.24
CA LEU A 601 5.73 30.52 -20.93
C LEU A 601 7.22 30.40 -20.57
N LEU A 602 7.88 29.30 -20.91
CA LEU A 602 9.32 29.16 -20.71
C LEU A 602 10.12 30.17 -21.56
N GLN A 603 9.75 30.35 -22.82
CA GLN A 603 10.43 31.33 -23.70
C GLN A 603 10.28 32.75 -23.15
N LEU A 604 9.09 33.12 -22.69
CA LEU A 604 8.86 34.39 -22.02
C LEU A 604 9.67 34.51 -20.73
N ALA A 605 9.70 33.49 -19.88
CA ALA A 605 10.51 33.48 -18.67
C ALA A 605 12.00 33.75 -18.97
N CYS A 606 12.56 33.13 -20.01
CA CYS A 606 13.94 33.40 -20.43
C CYS A 606 14.17 34.85 -20.89
N ILE A 607 13.17 35.48 -21.51
CA ILE A 607 13.22 36.88 -21.93
C ILE A 607 13.16 37.80 -20.71
N GLU A 608 12.22 37.55 -19.79
CA GLU A 608 12.07 38.31 -18.54
C GLU A 608 13.30 38.19 -17.62
N ALA A 609 13.99 37.04 -17.67
CA ALA A 609 15.25 36.82 -16.97
C ALA A 609 16.46 37.53 -17.61
N GLY A 610 16.28 38.28 -18.71
CA GLY A 610 17.38 38.95 -19.42
C GLY A 610 18.42 37.99 -20.02
N GLY A 611 18.04 36.72 -20.24
CA GLY A 611 18.91 35.66 -20.74
C GLY A 611 19.74 34.91 -19.68
N GLU A 612 19.69 35.31 -18.41
CA GLU A 612 20.39 34.62 -17.31
C GLU A 612 19.43 34.07 -16.25
N ILE A 613 19.35 32.75 -16.17
CA ILE A 613 18.50 32.03 -15.22
C ILE A 613 19.21 31.95 -13.87
N ASN A 614 18.83 32.84 -12.95
CA ASN A 614 19.46 33.00 -11.62
C ASN A 614 18.84 32.10 -10.54
N ASP A 615 17.75 31.41 -10.85
CA ASP A 615 17.05 30.50 -9.97
C ASP A 615 16.48 29.30 -10.75
N ASP A 616 16.04 28.27 -10.05
CA ASP A 616 15.41 27.10 -10.67
C ASP A 616 14.02 27.48 -11.23
N LEU A 617 13.77 27.13 -12.49
CA LEU A 617 12.50 27.43 -13.17
C LEU A 617 11.70 26.16 -13.36
N SER A 618 10.48 26.11 -12.82
CA SER A 618 9.53 25.00 -13.05
C SER A 618 8.16 25.53 -13.41
N ILE A 619 7.57 25.01 -14.49
CA ILE A 619 6.20 25.33 -14.93
C ILE A 619 5.48 24.03 -15.26
N ILE A 620 4.31 23.84 -14.65
CA ILE A 620 3.38 22.75 -14.92
C ILE A 620 2.13 23.35 -15.54
N VAL A 621 1.73 22.85 -16.71
CA VAL A 621 0.47 23.22 -17.36
C VAL A 621 -0.42 21.99 -17.42
N LEU A 622 -1.61 22.09 -16.85
CA LEU A 622 -2.67 21.10 -16.89
C LEU A 622 -3.80 21.63 -17.77
N GLN A 623 -4.20 20.86 -18.77
CA GLN A 623 -5.36 21.12 -19.61
C GLN A 623 -6.45 20.10 -19.30
N ILE A 624 -7.62 20.59 -18.94
CA ILE A 624 -8.82 19.78 -18.72
C ILE A 624 -9.50 19.57 -20.08
N ALA A 625 -9.80 18.32 -20.40
CA ALA A 625 -10.51 17.96 -21.62
C ALA A 625 -11.64 16.97 -21.32
N ALA A 626 -12.76 17.06 -22.02
CA ALA A 626 -13.85 16.10 -21.92
C ALA A 626 -13.38 14.71 -22.43
N ALA A 627 -13.72 13.65 -21.69
CA ALA A 627 -13.30 12.28 -22.00
C ALA A 627 -13.82 11.74 -23.35
N GLY A 628 -14.83 12.40 -23.94
CA GLY A 628 -15.39 12.08 -25.25
C GLY A 628 -14.60 12.66 -26.44
N ASP A 629 -13.70 13.62 -26.24
CA ASP A 629 -12.99 14.30 -27.32
C ASP A 629 -11.73 13.50 -27.74
N ARG A 630 -11.95 12.37 -28.43
CA ARG A 630 -10.91 11.63 -29.16
C ARG A 630 -10.63 12.30 -30.50
N ARG A 631 -10.17 13.56 -30.52
CA ARG A 631 -9.42 14.04 -31.68
C ARG A 631 -8.04 13.37 -31.63
N VAL A 632 -8.01 12.24 -32.35
CA VAL A 632 -6.88 11.35 -32.65
C VAL A 632 -5.82 12.07 -33.45
#